data_AF-A0A645IGV4-F1
#
_entry.id   AF-A0A645IGV4-F1
#
_cell.length_a   1.000
_cell.length_b   1.000
_cell.length_c   1.000
_cell.angle_alpha   90.00
_cell.angle_beta   90.00
_cell.angle_gamma   90.00
#
_symmetry.space_group_name_H-M   'P 1'
#
loop_
_entity.id
_entity.type
_entity.pdbx_description
1 polymer ?
#
loop_
_entity_poly.entity_id
_entity_poly.type
_entity_poly.pdbx_seq_one_letter_code
_entity_poly.pdbx_strand_id
1 'polypeptide(L)' 'MLDKIDNNKLWVNPDCGLKTRGIPETDASLRNLVKAAEVVRNQL' A
#
# COMPACT_ATOMS: atom_id res chain seq x y z
N MET A 1 -5.21 3.95 -11.81
CA MET A 1 -5.97 2.95 -11.04
C MET A 1 -7.24 3.55 -10.46
N LEU A 2 -7.16 4.66 -9.73
CA LEU A 2 -8.33 5.36 -9.16
C LEU A 2 -9.40 5.70 -10.22
N ASP A 3 -9.01 6.14 -11.42
CA ASP A 3 -9.97 6.45 -12.50
C ASP A 3 -10.46 5.21 -13.28
N LYS A 4 -10.03 4.01 -12.91
CA LYS A 4 -10.25 2.77 -13.67
C LYS A 4 -10.91 1.67 -12.82
N ILE A 5 -10.75 1.70 -11.50
CA ILE A 5 -11.30 0.73 -10.55
C ILE A 5 -12.06 1.54 -9.49
N ASP A 6 -13.29 1.11 -9.18
CA ASP A 6 -14.08 1.68 -8.08
C ASP A 6 -13.28 1.66 -6.77
N ASN A 7 -13.25 2.79 -6.05
CA ASN A 7 -12.49 2.96 -4.82
C ASN A 7 -12.82 1.88 -3.77
N ASN A 8 -14.08 1.41 -3.70
CA ASN A 8 -14.50 0.37 -2.77
C ASN A 8 -14.01 -1.04 -3.15
N LYS A 9 -13.44 -1.20 -4.35
CA LYS A 9 -12.89 -2.46 -4.87
C LYS A 9 -11.37 -2.46 -4.95
N LEU A 10 -10.72 -1.31 -4.83
CA LEU A 10 -9.26 -1.20 -4.94
C LEU A 10 -8.59 -1.48 -3.59
N TRP A 11 -7.70 -2.46 -3.58
CA TRP A 11 -6.84 -2.78 -2.43
C TRP A 11 -5.39 -2.40 -2.74
N VAL A 12 -4.63 -2.10 -1.68
CA VAL A 12 -3.21 -1.78 -1.77
C VAL A 12 -2.43 -2.76 -0.91
N ASN A 13 -1.49 -3.46 -1.53
CA ASN A 13 -0.63 -4.47 -0.90
C ASN A 13 0.69 -4.58 -1.67
N PRO A 14 1.74 -5.19 -1.09
CA PRO A 14 2.94 -5.55 -1.83
C PRO A 14 2.63 -6.56 -2.95
N ASP A 15 3.49 -6.61 -3.97
CA ASP A 15 3.30 -7.51 -5.12
C ASP A 15 3.27 -9.00 -4.75
N CYS A 16 4.04 -9.41 -3.74
CA CYS A 16 4.16 -10.81 -3.31
C CYS A 16 4.55 -10.91 -1.83
N GLY A 17 4.69 -12.15 -1.35
CA GLY A 17 5.16 -12.43 0.02
C GLY A 17 6.57 -11.92 0.29
N LEU A 18 6.81 -11.55 1.55
CA LEU A 18 8.04 -10.87 1.99
C LEU A 18 9.13 -11.82 2.51
N LYS A 19 9.02 -13.13 2.23
CA LYS A 19 9.91 -14.18 2.77
C LYS A 19 11.42 -13.92 2.52
N THR A 20 11.75 -13.22 1.44
CA THR A 20 13.12 -12.93 1.03
C THR A 20 13.58 -11.52 1.40
N ARG A 21 12.78 -10.77 2.19
CA ARG A 21 13.07 -9.40 2.62
C ARG A 21 13.55 -9.35 4.07
N GLY A 22 14.39 -8.36 4.37
CA GLY A 22 14.85 -8.05 5.71
C GLY A 22 13.77 -7.33 6.53
N ILE A 23 13.84 -7.44 7.86
CA ILE A 23 12.89 -6.76 8.76
C ILE A 23 12.98 -5.22 8.65
N PRO A 24 14.16 -4.58 8.65
CA PRO A 24 14.22 -3.12 8.60
C PRO A 24 13.63 -2.53 7.31
N GLU A 25 13.90 -3.15 6.16
CA GLU A 25 13.35 -2.71 4.87
C GLU A 25 11.84 -2.98 4.79
N THR A 26 11.38 -4.09 5.35
CA THR A 26 9.95 -4.46 5.35
C THR A 26 9.14 -3.49 6.19
N ASP A 27 9.58 -3.20 7.42
CA ASP A 27 8.88 -2.27 8.32
C ASP A 27 8.79 -0.87 7.71
N ALA A 28 9.91 -0.33 7.20
CA ALA A 28 9.92 0.99 6.57
C ALA A 28 9.00 1.04 5.34
N SER A 29 9.05 0.02 4.48
CA SER A 29 8.23 -0.03 3.26
C SER A 29 6.73 -0.13 3.57
N LEU A 30 6.35 -0.97 4.53
CA LEU A 30 4.94 -1.12 4.92
C LEU A 30 4.39 0.14 5.59
N ARG A 31 5.16 0.82 6.43
CA ARG A 31 4.77 2.13 7.00
C ARG A 31 4.50 3.15 5.90
N ASN A 32 5.38 3.22 4.90
CA ASN A 32 5.21 4.14 3.78
C ASN A 32 3.98 3.77 2.93
N LEU A 33 3.74 2.48 2.68
CA LEU A 33 2.57 2.00 1.93
C LEU A 33 1.25 2.39 2.62
N VAL A 34 1.17 2.18 3.94
CA VAL A 34 -0.02 2.54 4.74
C VAL A 34 -0.21 4.06 4.76
N LYS A 35 0.86 4.83 5.01
CA LYS A 35 0.81 6.30 5.02
C LYS A 35 0.35 6.87 3.69
N ALA A 36 0.83 6.33 2.57
CA ALA A 36 0.37 6.75 1.25
C ALA A 36 -1.13 6.47 1.05
N ALA A 37 -1.61 5.30 1.48
CA ALA A 37 -3.03 4.97 1.41
C ALA A 37 -3.89 5.89 2.29
N GLU A 38 -3.41 6.30 3.47
CA GLU A 38 -4.08 7.29 4.32
C GLU A 38 -4.17 8.68 3.66
N VAL A 39 -3.07 9.15 3.05
CA VAL A 39 -3.06 10.43 2.34
C VAL A 39 -4.08 10.44 1.21
N VAL A 40 -4.13 9.37 0.40
CA VAL A 40 -5.09 9.26 -0.70
C VAL A 40 -6.53 9.21 -0.16
N ARG A 41 -6.80 8.42 0.88
CA ARG A 41 -8.16 8.35 1.48
C ARG A 41 -8.64 9.70 2.01
N ASN A 42 -7.75 10.56 2.51
CA ASN A 42 -8.12 11.89 2.98
C ASN A 42 -8.35 12.91 1.83
N GLN A 43 -8.07 12.53 0.57
CA GLN A 43 -8.23 13.36 -0.62
C GLN A 43 -9.37 12.90 -1.54
N LEU A 44 -10.01 11.78 -1.21
CA LEU A 44 -11.16 11.21 -1.93
C LEU A 44 -12.48 11.64 -1.27
#